data_AF-A0A3D4TQI8-F1
#
_entry.id   AF-A0A3D4TQI8-F1
#
_cell.length_a   1.000
_cell.length_b   1.000
_cell.length_c   1.000
_cell.angle_alpha   90.00
_cell.angle_beta   90.00
_cell.angle_gamma   90.00
#
_symmetry.space_group_name_H-M   'P 1'
#
loop_
_entity.id
_entity.type
_entity.pdbx_description
1 polymer ?
#
loop_
_entity_poly.entity_id
_entity_poly.type
_entity_poly.pdbx_seq_one_letter_code
_entity_poly.pdbx_strand_id
1 'polypeptide(L)'
;MFRFPRPSLQQTVPSTTASVLLRCLTVCVFICLAAAAGFYLLTAFTEDISTHRREMNAAAYRAQIYFDQREALLRYLGDSVLAGNPDAPATDSEGMRQVPLDGPGGQPGQRLLLSARAEHTLQALQTHLLLVDAQGAHWLAGGEVDVDLAHLPSLRALQARSGSLDGADPVYWLRPGDSGVALAQPVQA
;
A
#
# COMPACT_ATOMS: atom_id res chain seq x y z
N MET A 1 42.26 -90.11 36.95
CA MET A 1 41.62 -89.04 36.16
C MET A 1 40.52 -88.42 37.04
N PHE A 2 40.81 -87.33 37.74
CA PHE A 2 39.84 -86.62 38.59
C PHE A 2 39.23 -85.47 37.79
N ARG A 3 37.90 -85.47 37.63
CA ARG A 3 37.14 -84.43 36.92
C ARG A 3 36.53 -83.50 37.98
N PHE A 4 37.02 -82.26 38.07
CA PHE A 4 36.44 -81.25 38.94
C PHE A 4 35.09 -80.78 38.40
N PRO A 5 34.04 -80.66 39.23
CA PRO A 5 32.82 -79.97 38.83
C PRO A 5 33.08 -78.46 38.87
N ARG A 6 32.83 -77.77 37.76
CA ARG A 6 32.76 -76.30 37.75
C ARG A 6 31.45 -75.88 38.42
N PRO A 7 31.46 -74.95 39.39
CA PRO A 7 30.25 -74.29 39.80
C PRO A 7 29.83 -73.34 38.66
N SER A 8 28.73 -73.67 38.00
CA SER A 8 28.02 -72.73 37.14
C SER A 8 27.41 -71.66 38.04
N LEU A 9 28.07 -70.50 38.15
CA LEU A 9 27.47 -69.30 38.70
C LEU A 9 26.31 -68.91 37.79
N GLN A 10 25.08 -69.29 38.18
CA GLN A 10 23.88 -68.69 37.63
C GLN A 10 23.87 -67.23 38.06
N GLN A 11 24.27 -66.36 37.14
CA GLN A 11 24.10 -64.93 37.27
C GLN A 11 22.64 -64.62 36.94
N THR A 12 21.76 -64.73 37.94
CA THR A 12 20.38 -64.25 37.88
C THR A 12 20.40 -62.74 37.93
N VAL A 13 20.42 -62.11 36.75
CA VAL A 13 20.24 -60.66 36.62
C VAL A 13 18.76 -60.34 36.85
N PRO A 14 18.39 -59.43 37.78
CA PRO A 14 17.01 -59.01 37.93
C PRO A 14 16.63 -58.14 36.73
N SER A 15 16.01 -58.77 35.72
CA SER A 15 15.58 -58.13 34.46
C SER A 15 14.55 -57.00 34.67
N THR A 16 13.87 -57.00 35.81
CA THR A 16 12.84 -56.02 36.18
C THR A 16 13.40 -54.62 36.44
N THR A 17 14.49 -54.47 37.20
CA THR A 17 15.05 -53.14 37.55
C THR A 17 15.59 -52.41 36.33
N ALA A 18 16.30 -53.14 35.45
CA ALA A 18 16.79 -52.59 34.18
C ALA A 18 15.63 -52.16 33.27
N SER A 19 14.55 -52.95 33.20
CA SER A 19 13.38 -52.60 32.38
C SER A 19 12.63 -51.35 32.87
N VAL A 20 12.54 -51.15 34.18
CA VAL A 20 11.90 -49.96 34.78
C VAL A 20 12.74 -48.71 34.52
N LEU A 21 14.06 -48.80 34.68
CA LEU A 21 14.98 -47.70 34.36
C LEU A 21 14.91 -47.32 32.88
N LEU A 22 14.81 -48.31 31.98
CA LEU A 22 14.71 -48.08 30.54
C LEU A 22 13.36 -47.44 30.15
N ARG A 23 12.26 -47.83 30.82
CA ARG A 23 10.96 -47.16 30.70
C ARG A 23 10.99 -45.73 31.24
N CYS A 24 11.63 -45.50 32.38
CA CYS A 24 11.74 -44.16 32.95
C CYS A 24 12.58 -43.25 32.03
N LEU A 25 13.70 -43.75 31.52
CA LEU A 25 14.55 -43.03 30.58
C LEU A 25 13.82 -42.72 29.28
N THR A 26 13.08 -43.67 28.70
CA THR A 26 12.29 -43.42 27.49
C THR A 26 11.23 -42.35 27.72
N VAL A 27 10.51 -42.38 28.85
CA VAL A 27 9.56 -41.31 29.22
C VAL A 27 10.26 -39.97 29.35
N CYS A 28 11.40 -39.89 30.04
CA CYS A 28 12.17 -38.66 30.15
C CYS A 28 12.61 -38.13 28.76
N VAL A 29 13.09 -39.01 27.88
CA VAL A 29 13.47 -38.63 26.51
C VAL A 29 12.27 -38.11 25.73
N PHE A 30 11.11 -38.75 25.82
CA PHE A 30 9.88 -38.26 25.18
C PHE A 30 9.46 -36.89 25.71
N ILE A 31 9.54 -36.66 27.03
CA ILE A 31 9.25 -35.36 27.63
C ILE A 31 10.24 -34.30 27.12
N CYS A 32 11.54 -34.61 27.09
CA CYS A 32 12.55 -33.70 26.56
C CYS A 32 12.30 -33.38 25.08
N LEU A 33 11.91 -34.37 24.29
CA LEU A 33 11.61 -34.20 22.86
C LEU A 33 10.35 -33.35 22.65
N ALA A 34 9.30 -33.58 23.43
CA ALA A 34 8.09 -32.77 23.42
C ALA A 34 8.36 -31.33 23.84
N ALA A 35 9.17 -31.12 24.87
CA ALA A 35 9.58 -29.79 25.31
C ALA A 35 10.40 -29.07 24.23
N ALA A 36 11.40 -29.74 23.62
CA ALA A 36 12.19 -29.17 22.54
C ALA A 36 11.33 -28.79 21.33
N ALA A 37 10.38 -29.65 20.93
CA ALA A 37 9.44 -29.36 19.86
C ALA A 37 8.53 -28.15 20.21
N GLY A 38 8.05 -28.08 21.45
CA GLY A 38 7.25 -26.95 21.94
C GLY A 38 8.02 -25.63 21.91
N PHE A 39 9.27 -25.62 22.39
CA PHE A 39 10.14 -24.43 22.32
C PHE A 39 10.44 -24.02 20.88
N TYR A 40 10.69 -24.99 19.99
CA TYR A 40 10.90 -24.71 18.57
C TYR A 40 9.68 -24.04 17.95
N LEU A 41 8.48 -24.62 18.14
CA LEU A 41 7.23 -24.06 17.63
C LEU A 41 6.94 -22.67 18.20
N LEU A 42 7.11 -22.48 19.51
CA LEU A 42 6.92 -21.18 20.15
C LEU A 42 7.84 -20.12 19.55
N THR A 43 9.11 -20.47 19.33
CA THR A 43 10.10 -19.56 18.73
C THR A 43 9.74 -19.24 17.29
N ALA A 44 9.43 -20.26 16.49
CA ALA A 44 9.02 -20.11 15.10
C ALA A 44 7.78 -19.22 14.95
N PHE A 45 6.73 -19.46 15.75
CA PHE A 45 5.52 -18.63 15.72
C PHE A 45 5.77 -17.20 16.19
N THR A 46 6.64 -17.01 17.20
CA THR A 46 6.96 -15.66 17.69
C THR A 46 7.71 -14.86 16.64
N GLU A 47 8.64 -15.49 15.92
CA GLU A 47 9.38 -14.86 14.83
C GLU A 47 8.48 -14.49 13.65
N ASP A 48 7.57 -15.38 13.28
CA ASP A 48 6.60 -15.14 12.20
C ASP A 48 5.64 -13.99 12.54
N ILE A 49 5.04 -13.99 13.74
CA ILE A 49 4.15 -12.91 14.20
C ILE A 49 4.91 -11.58 14.30
N SER A 50 6.15 -11.61 14.78
CA SER A 50 7.00 -10.40 14.87
C SER A 50 7.28 -9.81 13.49
N THR A 51 7.63 -10.67 12.52
CA THR A 51 7.89 -10.27 11.13
C THR A 51 6.64 -9.71 10.49
N HIS A 52 5.51 -10.41 10.63
CA HIS A 52 4.23 -9.96 10.09
C HIS A 52 3.80 -8.58 10.64
N ARG A 53 3.97 -8.35 11.97
CA ARG A 53 3.67 -7.03 12.57
C ARG A 53 4.60 -5.93 12.07
N ARG A 54 5.88 -6.24 11.85
CA ARG A 54 6.85 -5.27 11.30
C ARG A 54 6.49 -4.90 9.86
N GLU A 55 6.13 -5.88 9.04
CA GLU A 55 5.69 -5.65 7.66
C GLU A 55 4.40 -4.83 7.62
N MET A 56 3.42 -5.18 8.47
CA MET A 56 2.17 -4.41 8.57
C MET A 56 2.44 -2.95 8.98
N ASN A 57 3.29 -2.71 9.97
CA ASN A 57 3.66 -1.35 10.38
C ASN A 57 4.43 -0.61 9.27
N ALA A 58 5.34 -1.29 8.57
CA ALA A 58 6.06 -0.70 7.44
C ALA A 58 5.11 -0.33 6.29
N ALA A 59 4.13 -1.19 5.99
CA ALA A 59 3.10 -0.93 5.00
C ALA A 59 2.22 0.26 5.41
N ALA A 60 1.77 0.31 6.67
CA ALA A 60 0.98 1.41 7.20
C ALA A 60 1.75 2.74 7.14
N TYR A 61 3.03 2.73 7.51
CA TYR A 61 3.87 3.93 7.45
C TYR A 61 4.10 4.43 6.01
N ARG A 62 4.33 3.50 5.07
CA ARG A 62 4.44 3.85 3.64
C ARG A 62 3.13 4.44 3.09
N ALA A 63 2.00 3.86 3.46
CA ALA A 63 0.69 4.37 3.07
C ALA A 63 0.45 5.78 3.62
N GLN A 64 0.78 6.02 4.90
CA GLN A 64 0.66 7.33 5.51
C GLN A 64 1.49 8.39 4.76
N ILE A 65 2.77 8.11 4.49
CA ILE A 65 3.63 9.02 3.72
C ILE A 65 3.04 9.31 2.34
N TYR A 66 2.54 8.29 1.65
CA TYR A 66 1.93 8.45 0.33
C TYR A 66 0.71 9.39 0.40
N PHE A 67 -0.18 9.21 1.37
CA PHE A 67 -1.36 10.07 1.54
C PHE A 67 -0.98 11.49 1.94
N ASP A 68 -0.01 11.67 2.83
CA ASP A 68 0.46 13.00 3.25
C ASP A 68 1.06 13.78 2.07
N GLN A 69 1.90 13.13 1.25
CA GLN A 69 2.47 13.74 0.04
C GLN A 69 1.40 14.09 -0.98
N ARG A 70 0.41 13.21 -1.15
CA ARG A 70 -0.69 13.43 -2.08
C ARG A 70 -1.62 14.55 -1.63
N GLU A 71 -1.94 14.62 -0.35
CA GLU A 71 -2.76 15.70 0.21
C GLU A 71 -2.04 17.05 0.09
N ALA A 72 -0.74 17.10 0.40
CA ALA A 72 0.05 18.31 0.21
C ALA A 72 0.08 18.76 -1.25
N LEU A 73 0.17 17.82 -2.20
CA LEU A 73 0.09 18.11 -3.62
C LEU A 73 -1.30 18.64 -4.01
N LEU A 74 -2.39 18.03 -3.55
CA LEU A 74 -3.75 18.50 -3.86
C LEU A 74 -4.02 19.90 -3.30
N ARG A 75 -3.59 20.18 -2.06
CA ARG A 75 -3.69 21.52 -1.47
C ARG A 75 -2.91 22.54 -2.29
N TYR A 76 -1.66 22.22 -2.65
CA TYR A 76 -0.84 23.07 -3.52
C TYR A 76 -1.51 23.33 -4.87
N LEU A 77 -2.07 22.30 -5.51
CA LEU A 77 -2.75 22.44 -6.80
C LEU A 77 -4.00 23.30 -6.70
N GLY A 78 -4.78 23.19 -5.61
CA GLY A 78 -5.93 24.05 -5.35
C GLY A 78 -5.51 25.52 -5.16
N ASP A 79 -4.47 25.76 -4.36
CA ASP A 79 -3.94 27.11 -4.10
C ASP A 79 -3.26 27.73 -5.34
N SER A 80 -2.79 26.90 -6.29
CA SER A 80 -2.08 27.36 -7.50
C SER A 80 -2.99 27.64 -8.69
N VAL A 81 -4.32 27.52 -8.50
CA VAL A 81 -5.32 27.98 -9.47
C VAL A 81 -5.50 29.49 -9.32
N LEU A 82 -5.16 30.22 -10.37
CA LEU A 82 -5.38 31.66 -10.44
C LEU A 82 -6.55 31.96 -11.38
N ALA A 83 -7.53 32.71 -10.87
CA ALA A 83 -8.49 33.39 -11.73
C ALA A 83 -7.77 34.53 -12.46
N GLY A 84 -7.57 34.40 -13.76
CA GLY A 84 -6.88 35.42 -14.56
C GLY A 84 -7.85 36.37 -15.23
N ASN A 85 -7.44 37.64 -15.29
CA ASN A 85 -7.89 38.55 -16.34
C ASN A 85 -7.25 38.08 -17.66
N PRO A 86 -8.01 37.77 -18.73
CA PRO A 86 -7.45 37.32 -20.01
C PRO A 86 -6.43 38.28 -20.62
N ASP A 87 -6.46 39.56 -20.22
CA ASP A 87 -5.55 40.60 -20.71
C ASP A 87 -4.33 40.86 -19.80
N ALA A 88 -4.23 40.19 -18.64
CA ALA A 88 -3.07 40.36 -17.76
C ALA A 88 -1.86 39.65 -18.37
N PRO A 89 -0.71 40.33 -18.54
CA PRO A 89 0.50 39.70 -19.07
C PRO A 89 0.80 38.47 -18.23
N ALA A 90 1.12 37.35 -18.89
CA ALA A 90 1.67 36.19 -18.23
C ALA A 90 2.91 36.66 -17.50
N THR A 91 2.81 36.90 -16.19
CA THR A 91 3.97 37.14 -15.36
C THR A 91 4.79 35.87 -15.47
N ASP A 92 5.92 35.94 -16.17
CA ASP A 92 6.93 34.89 -16.22
C ASP A 92 7.40 34.63 -14.79
N SER A 93 6.67 33.78 -14.09
CA SER A 93 7.08 33.22 -12.83
C SER A 93 8.15 32.20 -13.18
N GLU A 94 9.41 32.65 -13.22
CA GLU A 94 10.55 31.82 -13.61
C GLU A 94 10.47 30.44 -12.92
N GLY A 95 10.32 29.37 -13.71
CA GLY A 95 10.23 28.00 -13.20
C GLY A 95 8.81 27.48 -12.89
N MET A 96 7.75 28.24 -13.18
CA MET A 96 6.36 27.76 -13.15
C MET A 96 5.77 27.66 -14.57
N ARG A 97 5.35 26.45 -14.92
CA ARG A 97 4.58 26.19 -16.15
C ARG A 97 3.14 26.64 -15.94
N GLN A 98 2.65 27.54 -16.79
CA GLN A 98 1.25 27.94 -16.80
C GLN A 98 0.46 26.97 -17.66
N VAL A 99 -0.56 26.34 -17.08
CA VAL A 99 -1.48 25.46 -17.79
C VAL A 99 -2.83 26.16 -17.89
N PRO A 100 -3.32 26.49 -19.10
CA PRO A 100 -4.62 27.11 -19.27
C PRO A 100 -5.72 26.13 -18.84
N LEU A 101 -6.66 26.62 -18.05
CA LEU A 101 -7.89 25.90 -17.66
C LEU A 101 -9.12 26.44 -18.42
N ASP A 102 -8.88 27.19 -19.50
CA ASP A 102 -9.87 27.92 -20.33
C ASP A 102 -10.73 26.99 -21.22
N GLY A 103 -11.16 25.85 -20.69
CA GLY A 103 -12.11 24.95 -21.34
C GLY A 103 -13.57 25.43 -21.17
N PRO A 104 -14.51 24.92 -21.99
CA PRO A 104 -15.94 25.17 -21.84
C PRO A 104 -16.44 24.60 -20.51
N GLY A 105 -16.73 25.50 -19.58
CA GLY A 105 -17.09 25.18 -18.19
C GLY A 105 -16.09 25.72 -17.17
N GLY A 106 -14.88 26.09 -17.58
CA GLY A 106 -13.93 26.88 -16.79
C GLY A 106 -14.26 28.37 -16.83
N GLN A 107 -13.75 29.13 -15.86
CA GLN A 107 -13.84 30.58 -15.93
C GLN A 107 -12.81 31.11 -16.95
N PRO A 108 -13.17 32.10 -17.79
CA PRO A 108 -12.26 32.64 -18.77
C PRO A 108 -11.05 33.30 -18.10
N GLY A 109 -9.84 32.92 -18.52
CA GLY A 109 -8.56 33.38 -18.00
C GLY A 109 -8.03 32.55 -16.82
N GLN A 110 -8.71 31.47 -16.44
CA GLN A 110 -8.27 30.62 -15.35
C GLN A 110 -7.04 29.79 -15.74
N ARG A 111 -6.02 29.82 -14.90
CA ARG A 111 -4.75 29.12 -15.14
C ARG A 111 -4.26 28.41 -13.91
N LEU A 112 -3.71 27.23 -14.11
CA LEU A 112 -3.00 26.47 -13.09
C LEU A 112 -1.51 26.77 -13.19
N LEU A 113 -0.89 27.19 -12.09
CA LEU A 113 0.56 27.30 -11.99
C LEU A 113 1.14 25.98 -11.50
N LEU A 114 1.99 25.35 -12.32
CA LEU A 114 2.71 24.14 -11.97
C LEU A 114 4.20 24.45 -11.76
N SER A 115 4.67 24.27 -10.53
CA SER A 115 6.11 24.29 -10.24
C SER A 115 6.80 23.00 -10.71
N ALA A 116 8.10 23.09 -11.01
CA ALA A 116 8.93 21.91 -11.26
C ALA A 116 8.87 20.89 -10.10
N ARG A 117 8.73 21.36 -8.84
CA ARG A 117 8.54 20.50 -7.67
C ARG A 117 7.22 19.73 -7.74
N ALA A 118 6.13 20.39 -8.13
CA ALA A 118 4.83 19.76 -8.26
C ALA A 118 4.84 18.73 -9.40
N GLU A 119 5.47 19.04 -10.53
CA GLU A 119 5.64 18.08 -11.64
C GLU A 119 6.48 16.86 -11.23
N HIS A 120 7.59 17.07 -10.52
CA HIS A 120 8.36 15.97 -9.95
C HIS A 120 7.55 15.14 -8.95
N THR A 121 6.70 15.79 -8.14
CA THR A 121 5.84 15.09 -7.17
C THR A 121 4.76 14.27 -7.88
N LEU A 122 4.15 14.79 -8.94
CA LEU A 122 3.22 14.05 -9.81
C LEU A 122 3.88 12.80 -10.39
N GLN A 123 5.11 12.92 -10.90
CA GLN A 123 5.88 11.79 -11.42
C GLN A 123 6.22 10.76 -10.32
N ALA A 124 6.70 11.23 -9.16
CA ALA A 124 7.07 10.36 -8.04
C ALA A 124 5.88 9.59 -7.46
N LEU A 125 4.69 10.21 -7.43
CA LEU A 125 3.46 9.58 -6.97
C LEU A 125 2.75 8.78 -8.07
N GLN A 126 3.27 8.77 -9.30
CA GLN A 126 2.63 8.18 -10.48
C GLN A 126 1.19 8.69 -10.66
N THR A 127 1.00 9.99 -10.45
CA THR A 127 -0.29 10.66 -10.57
C THR A 127 -0.29 11.57 -11.78
N HIS A 128 -1.47 11.70 -12.38
CA HIS A 128 -1.70 12.49 -13.58
C HIS A 128 -2.79 13.50 -13.31
N LEU A 129 -2.65 14.66 -13.94
CA LEU A 129 -3.58 15.76 -13.86
C LEU A 129 -4.34 15.83 -15.18
N LEU A 130 -5.66 15.70 -15.08
CA LEU A 130 -6.62 15.71 -16.19
C LEU A 130 -7.56 16.89 -16.02
N LEU A 131 -7.77 17.64 -17.09
CA LEU A 131 -8.87 18.61 -17.20
C LEU A 131 -10.06 17.90 -17.83
N VAL A 132 -11.24 17.99 -17.23
CA VAL A 132 -12.48 17.49 -17.83
C VAL A 132 -13.41 18.68 -18.06
N ASP A 133 -13.67 18.98 -19.33
CA ASP A 133 -14.54 20.07 -19.77
C ASP A 133 -15.66 19.55 -20.70
N ALA A 134 -16.44 20.46 -21.28
CA ALA A 134 -17.51 20.09 -22.21
C ALA A 134 -17.03 19.48 -23.55
N GLN A 135 -15.77 19.64 -23.95
CA GLN A 135 -15.21 18.97 -25.14
C GLN A 135 -14.63 17.60 -24.82
N GLY A 136 -14.28 17.33 -23.56
CA GLY A 136 -13.83 16.03 -23.13
C GLY A 136 -12.78 16.11 -22.02
N ALA A 137 -11.99 15.05 -21.92
CA ALA A 137 -10.87 14.99 -20.99
C ALA A 137 -9.55 15.29 -21.71
N HIS A 138 -8.71 16.11 -21.10
CA HIS A 138 -7.43 16.56 -21.64
C HIS A 138 -6.32 16.36 -20.62
N TRP A 139 -5.18 15.82 -21.04
CA TRP A 139 -4.00 15.67 -20.17
C TRP A 139 -3.31 17.02 -19.93
N LEU A 140 -3.04 17.34 -18.66
CA LEU A 140 -2.35 18.57 -18.27
C LEU A 140 -0.90 18.30 -17.84
N ALA A 141 -0.69 17.31 -16.96
CA ALA A 141 0.61 16.93 -16.44
C ALA A 141 0.63 15.49 -15.87
N GLY A 142 1.82 14.89 -15.74
CA GLY A 142 2.01 13.53 -15.24
C GLY A 142 2.95 12.72 -16.15
N GLY A 143 3.23 11.47 -15.79
CA GLY A 143 3.96 10.55 -16.68
C GLY A 143 3.15 10.17 -17.93
N GLU A 144 3.77 9.45 -18.87
CA GLU A 144 3.01 8.82 -19.96
C GLU A 144 2.26 7.60 -19.44
N VAL A 145 0.94 7.56 -19.62
CA VAL A 145 0.12 6.36 -19.42
C VAL A 145 -0.82 6.21 -20.61
N ASP A 146 -0.90 4.98 -21.11
CA ASP A 146 -1.82 4.58 -22.18
C ASP A 146 -3.24 4.40 -21.61
N VAL A 147 -3.92 5.50 -21.33
CA VAL A 147 -5.35 5.51 -21.01
C VAL A 147 -6.09 6.21 -22.14
N ASP A 148 -7.05 5.49 -22.73
CA ASP A 148 -7.94 6.07 -23.73
C ASP A 148 -8.89 7.07 -23.08
N LEU A 149 -8.68 8.36 -23.41
CA LEU A 149 -9.50 9.48 -22.96
C LEU A 149 -10.98 9.30 -23.34
N ALA A 150 -11.30 8.57 -24.41
CA ALA A 150 -12.66 8.30 -24.84
C ALA A 150 -13.44 7.40 -23.84
N HIS A 151 -12.73 6.63 -23.02
CA HIS A 151 -13.31 5.79 -21.98
C HIS A 151 -13.45 6.52 -20.63
N LEU A 152 -13.03 7.79 -20.55
CA LEU A 152 -13.20 8.60 -19.35
C LEU A 152 -14.65 9.09 -19.21
N PRO A 153 -15.15 9.21 -17.96
CA PRO A 153 -16.46 9.75 -17.69
C PRO A 153 -16.57 11.21 -18.17
N SER A 154 -17.69 11.54 -18.81
CA SER A 154 -17.97 12.91 -19.23
C SER A 154 -18.21 13.85 -18.04
N LEU A 155 -18.02 15.16 -18.23
CA LEU A 155 -18.28 16.18 -17.21
C LEU A 155 -19.70 16.04 -16.62
N ARG A 156 -20.71 15.78 -17.46
CA ARG A 156 -22.10 15.57 -17.01
C ARG A 156 -22.23 14.31 -16.15
N ALA A 157 -21.53 13.22 -16.48
CA ALA A 157 -21.54 12.00 -15.68
C ALA A 157 -20.86 12.19 -14.32
N LEU A 158 -19.84 13.04 -14.24
CA LEU A 158 -19.23 13.47 -12.98
C LEU A 158 -20.20 14.33 -12.16
N GLN A 159 -20.77 15.39 -12.76
CA GLN A 159 -21.73 16.28 -12.10
C GLN A 159 -22.98 15.57 -11.57
N ALA A 160 -23.48 14.56 -12.29
CA ALA A 160 -24.60 13.75 -11.83
C ALA A 160 -24.24 12.90 -10.58
N ARG A 161 -22.96 12.60 -10.38
CA ARG A 161 -22.45 11.85 -9.23
C ARG A 161 -22.01 12.74 -8.06
N SER A 162 -21.74 14.03 -8.26
CA SER A 162 -21.32 14.94 -7.18
C SER A 162 -22.40 15.28 -6.16
N GLY A 163 -23.68 15.00 -6.41
CA GLY A 163 -24.77 15.20 -5.44
C GLY A 163 -24.61 16.46 -4.57
N SER A 164 -24.83 17.65 -5.15
CA SER A 164 -24.85 18.97 -4.48
C SER A 164 -23.78 19.17 -3.39
N LEU A 165 -22.55 19.45 -3.81
CA LEU A 165 -21.49 19.95 -2.93
C LEU A 165 -21.44 21.49 -3.03
N ASP A 166 -22.32 22.15 -2.28
CA ASP A 166 -22.20 23.60 -2.10
C ASP A 166 -20.91 23.91 -1.33
N GLY A 167 -19.86 24.30 -2.07
CA GLY A 167 -18.68 24.97 -1.50
C GLY A 167 -17.36 24.17 -1.46
N ALA A 168 -17.31 22.91 -1.91
CA ALA A 168 -16.06 22.17 -2.05
C ALA A 168 -15.98 21.53 -3.45
N ASP A 169 -14.90 21.82 -4.19
CA ASP A 169 -14.66 21.20 -5.49
C ASP A 169 -14.48 19.68 -5.32
N PRO A 170 -15.38 18.84 -5.88
CA PRO A 170 -15.27 17.39 -5.73
C PRO A 170 -14.00 16.86 -6.41
N VAL A 171 -13.09 16.28 -5.63
CA VAL A 171 -11.93 15.55 -6.18
C VAL A 171 -12.39 14.16 -6.60
N TYR A 172 -12.42 13.92 -7.90
CA TYR A 172 -12.71 12.60 -8.46
C TYR A 172 -11.44 11.79 -8.63
N TRP A 173 -11.53 10.53 -8.23
CA TRP A 173 -10.43 9.59 -8.33
C TRP A 173 -10.69 8.67 -9.50
N LEU A 174 -9.73 8.56 -10.41
CA LEU A 174 -9.79 7.66 -11.55
C LEU A 174 -8.88 6.47 -11.26
N ARG A 175 -9.42 5.26 -11.30
CA ARG A 175 -8.67 4.01 -11.17
C ARG A 175 -8.76 3.23 -12.48
N PRO A 176 -7.66 2.78 -13.08
CA PRO A 176 -7.73 1.81 -14.16
C PRO A 176 -8.37 0.51 -13.64
N GLY A 177 -9.43 0.05 -14.29
CA GLY A 177 -10.13 -1.21 -14.03
C GLY A 177 -10.13 -2.11 -15.27
N ASP A 178 -10.62 -3.34 -15.10
CA ASP A 178 -10.50 -4.41 -16.10
C ASP A 178 -11.20 -4.11 -17.45
N SER A 179 -12.12 -3.15 -17.48
CA SER A 179 -12.86 -2.72 -18.68
C SER A 179 -12.77 -1.21 -18.97
N GLY A 180 -11.78 -0.51 -18.40
CA GLY A 180 -11.60 0.94 -18.55
C GLY A 180 -11.43 1.68 -17.22
N VAL A 181 -11.63 3.00 -17.21
CA VAL A 181 -11.38 3.83 -16.02
C VAL A 181 -12.61 3.90 -15.11
N ALA A 182 -12.45 3.45 -13.87
CA ALA A 182 -13.48 3.52 -12.84
C ALA A 182 -13.32 4.79 -11.98
N LEU A 183 -14.42 5.49 -11.73
CA LEU A 183 -14.47 6.57 -10.74
C LEU A 183 -14.57 6.01 -9.33
N ALA A 184 -13.59 6.32 -8.48
CA ALA A 184 -13.75 6.18 -7.04
C ALA A 184 -14.65 7.30 -6.51
N GLN A 185 -15.49 6.96 -5.52
CA GLN A 185 -16.40 7.91 -4.88
C GLN A 185 -15.59 9.05 -4.23
N PRO A 186 -16.08 10.30 -4.23
CA PRO A 186 -15.45 11.37 -3.49
C PRO A 186 -15.35 10.96 -2.02
N VAL A 187 -14.17 11.12 -1.43
CA VAL A 187 -14.00 10.92 0.02
C VAL A 187 -14.83 12.01 0.69
N GLN A 188 -15.94 11.62 1.30
CA GLN A 188 -16.70 12.52 2.16
C GLN A 188 -15.81 12.82 3.36
N ALA A 189 -15.43 14.10 3.51
CA ALA A 189 -14.80 14.62 4.73
C ALA A 189 -15.84 14.70 5.86
#